data_AF-A0A2L2NAS9-F1
#
_entry.id   AF-A0A2L2NAS9-F1
#
_cell.length_a   1.000
_cell.length_b   1.000
_cell.length_c   1.000
_cell.angle_alpha   90.00
_cell.angle_beta   90.00
_cell.angle_gamma   90.00
#
_symmetry.space_group_name_H-M   'P 1'
#
loop_
_entity.id
_entity.type
_entity.pdbx_description
1 polymer ?
#
loop_
_entity_poly.entity_id
_entity_poly.type
_entity_poly.pdbx_seq_one_letter_code
_entity_poly.pdbx_strand_id
1 'polypeptide(L)'
;MSNVLSIAAVTAVLKVLLENGLVSDPIAASVGDVIVTALPPDRISVEADERAQINLFLYQVTQNRNVDWVSQEFRSRHSRINGNPHSPSPPLALDLHYLLTAYGAKDFQSELLLGYAMHLLHKTPAITSDIIENTLINASTTNTSSAFSQAVASVSVSDLAEQIGQIKLTPEFFNMEETSKLWSALQTHYRPSATYLASMVLIESSKPENSEGFYIMPLSQPTIEQVMAPAKTDQIIVAGTTLVIRGKRLRGEITRIRLSNTETLIVPHDVKETQISLLVPSDLSASVQGIQVVHLTMGNAGQTDYVVESNVAAFVLHPTITAFVAQVENSGDNLRTAEITVKFQPKVGKAQRVVLLLNEASDNSPVAYSFLVASRTEDTDAITIPVKNIKPGTYIVRVQVDGAESPLHKKNQSGGYDSPEVTIL
;
A
#
# COMPACT_ATOMS: atom_id res chain seq x y z
N MET A 1 -10.85 -15.44 -19.22
CA MET A 1 -10.80 -15.17 -20.67
C MET A 1 -10.55 -13.68 -20.87
N SER A 2 -9.28 -13.24 -20.94
CA SER A 2 -8.96 -11.86 -21.33
C SER A 2 -9.44 -11.67 -22.76
N ASN A 3 -10.44 -10.82 -22.97
CA ASN A 3 -11.24 -10.91 -24.18
C ASN A 3 -10.53 -10.26 -25.39
N VAL A 4 -9.67 -11.04 -26.06
CA VAL A 4 -8.99 -10.68 -27.32
C VAL A 4 -10.00 -10.28 -28.40
N LEU A 5 -11.26 -10.68 -28.25
CA LEU A 5 -12.33 -10.38 -29.20
C LEU A 5 -12.91 -8.97 -29.08
N SER A 6 -12.56 -8.17 -28.06
CA SER A 6 -13.16 -6.84 -27.85
C SER A 6 -13.03 -5.92 -29.09
N ILE A 7 -11.88 -5.90 -29.76
CA ILE A 7 -11.66 -5.07 -30.96
C ILE A 7 -12.50 -5.57 -32.14
N ALA A 8 -12.54 -6.89 -32.34
CA ALA A 8 -13.33 -7.50 -33.41
C ALA A 8 -14.84 -7.30 -33.16
N ALA A 9 -15.27 -7.41 -31.91
CA ALA A 9 -16.64 -7.18 -31.47
C ALA A 9 -17.07 -5.74 -31.73
N VAL A 10 -16.25 -4.74 -31.37
CA VAL A 10 -16.53 -3.33 -31.68
C VAL A 10 -16.69 -3.11 -33.18
N THR A 11 -15.80 -3.68 -33.99
CA THR A 11 -15.88 -3.58 -35.45
C THR A 11 -17.17 -4.22 -36.00
N ALA A 12 -17.56 -5.38 -35.47
CA ALA A 12 -18.79 -6.07 -35.85
C ALA A 12 -20.04 -5.26 -35.45
N VAL A 13 -20.07 -4.68 -34.25
CA VAL A 13 -21.16 -3.82 -33.77
C VAL A 13 -21.33 -2.62 -34.70
N LEU A 14 -20.24 -1.95 -35.06
CA LEU A 14 -20.28 -0.80 -35.97
C LEU A 14 -20.75 -1.18 -37.38
N LYS A 15 -20.29 -2.33 -37.90
CA LYS A 15 -20.75 -2.87 -39.18
C LYS A 15 -22.27 -3.12 -39.16
N VAL A 16 -22.77 -3.82 -38.14
CA VAL A 16 -24.21 -4.12 -37.99
C VAL A 16 -25.03 -2.85 -37.79
N LEU A 17 -24.50 -1.85 -37.08
CA LEU A 17 -25.16 -0.55 -36.93
C LEU A 17 -25.36 0.13 -38.29
N LEU A 18 -24.33 0.14 -39.14
CA LEU A 18 -24.41 0.69 -40.50
C LEU A 18 -25.39 -0.11 -41.37
N GLU A 19 -25.35 -1.45 -41.31
CA GLU A 19 -26.28 -2.32 -42.05
C GLU A 19 -27.74 -2.08 -41.66
N ASN A 20 -28.04 -2.04 -40.37
CA ASN A 20 -29.38 -1.82 -39.86
C ASN A 20 -29.89 -0.41 -40.21
N GLY A 21 -29.01 0.60 -40.17
CA GLY A 21 -29.34 1.95 -40.61
C GLY A 21 -29.79 1.94 -42.07
N LEU A 22 -28.96 1.38 -42.96
CA LEU A 22 -29.25 1.31 -44.41
C LEU A 22 -30.57 0.63 -44.75
N VAL A 23 -30.98 -0.39 -43.99
CA VAL A 23 -32.28 -1.05 -44.19
C VAL A 23 -33.46 -0.18 -43.74
N SER A 24 -33.26 0.65 -42.71
CA SER A 24 -34.33 1.41 -42.07
C SER A 24 -34.71 2.72 -42.77
N ASP A 25 -33.86 3.25 -43.64
CA ASP A 25 -34.05 4.58 -44.23
C ASP A 25 -34.47 4.55 -45.73
N PRO A 26 -35.56 5.25 -46.11
CA PRO A 26 -36.02 5.32 -47.49
C PRO A 26 -35.01 5.95 -48.47
N ILE A 27 -34.08 6.79 -47.99
CA ILE A 27 -33.03 7.39 -48.83
C ILE A 27 -32.00 6.32 -49.22
N ALA A 28 -31.65 5.42 -48.32
CA ALA A 28 -30.76 4.29 -48.64
C ALA A 28 -31.42 3.32 -49.65
N ALA A 29 -32.73 3.12 -49.57
CA ALA A 29 -33.49 2.33 -50.56
C ALA A 29 -33.41 2.91 -51.99
N SER A 30 -33.16 4.21 -52.15
CA SER A 30 -32.97 4.85 -53.46
C SER A 30 -31.60 4.57 -54.09
N VAL A 31 -30.61 4.15 -53.28
CA VAL A 31 -29.23 3.86 -53.71
C VAL A 31 -29.08 2.45 -54.27
N GLY A 32 -29.95 1.51 -53.88
CA GLY A 32 -29.95 0.12 -54.33
C GLY A 32 -29.52 -0.86 -53.24
N ASP A 33 -29.05 -2.04 -53.65
CA ASP A 33 -28.49 -3.05 -52.73
C ASP A 33 -27.11 -2.59 -52.26
N VAL A 34 -27.02 -2.17 -50.98
CA VAL A 34 -25.80 -1.62 -50.38
C VAL A 34 -25.14 -2.66 -49.49
N ILE A 35 -23.86 -2.93 -49.75
CA ILE A 35 -23.08 -3.88 -48.96
C ILE A 35 -22.24 -3.12 -47.93
N VAL A 36 -22.22 -3.59 -46.68
CA VAL A 36 -21.28 -3.07 -45.66
C VAL A 36 -20.17 -4.07 -45.41
N THR A 37 -18.93 -3.62 -45.52
CA THR A 37 -17.73 -4.45 -45.27
C THR A 37 -16.83 -3.82 -44.21
N ALA A 38 -15.98 -4.65 -43.61
CA ALA A 38 -14.92 -4.20 -42.72
C ALA A 38 -13.58 -4.80 -43.16
N LEU A 39 -13.20 -4.53 -44.41
CA LEU A 39 -12.02 -5.08 -45.06
C LEU A 39 -10.96 -3.99 -45.29
N PRO A 40 -9.69 -4.35 -45.39
CA PRO A 40 -8.67 -3.49 -45.96
C PRO A 40 -9.08 -2.95 -47.34
N PRO A 41 -8.91 -1.64 -47.64
CA PRO A 41 -9.36 -1.03 -48.89
C PRO A 41 -8.77 -1.66 -50.17
N ASP A 42 -7.59 -2.28 -50.09
CA ASP A 42 -6.92 -2.99 -51.19
C ASP A 42 -7.62 -4.30 -51.58
N ARG A 43 -8.39 -4.89 -50.67
CA ARG A 43 -9.15 -6.14 -50.90
C ARG A 43 -10.54 -5.92 -51.48
N ILE A 44 -10.93 -4.66 -51.68
CA ILE A 44 -12.22 -4.33 -52.28
C ILE A 44 -12.05 -4.39 -53.79
N SER A 45 -12.69 -5.37 -54.43
CA SER A 45 -12.67 -5.51 -55.88
C SER A 45 -13.54 -4.43 -56.52
N VAL A 46 -12.91 -3.43 -57.13
CA VAL A 46 -13.55 -2.33 -57.87
C VAL A 46 -13.52 -2.58 -59.38
N GLU A 47 -13.55 -3.86 -59.81
CA GLU A 47 -13.63 -4.19 -61.23
C GLU A 47 -15.04 -3.92 -61.79
N ALA A 48 -15.32 -4.35 -63.03
CA ALA A 48 -16.41 -3.92 -63.93
C ALA A 48 -17.87 -3.87 -63.41
N ASP A 49 -18.13 -4.18 -62.14
CA ASP A 49 -19.42 -4.07 -61.43
C ASP A 49 -19.21 -3.41 -60.05
N GLU A 50 -18.74 -2.16 -60.00
CA GLU A 50 -18.59 -1.39 -58.74
C GLU A 50 -19.96 -1.19 -58.08
N ARG A 51 -20.22 -1.95 -57.01
CA ARG A 51 -21.50 -1.89 -56.29
C ARG A 51 -21.52 -0.76 -55.27
N ALA A 52 -22.72 -0.37 -54.87
CA ALA A 52 -22.89 0.45 -53.69
C ALA A 52 -22.33 -0.27 -52.47
N GLN A 53 -21.25 0.27 -51.91
CA GLN A 53 -20.60 -0.36 -50.77
C GLN A 53 -20.06 0.68 -49.81
N ILE A 54 -20.22 0.41 -48.52
CA ILE A 54 -19.60 1.17 -47.44
C ILE A 54 -18.58 0.26 -46.78
N ASN A 55 -17.36 0.74 -46.63
CA ASN A 55 -16.31 -0.01 -45.96
C ASN A 55 -15.84 0.71 -44.69
N LEU A 56 -15.74 -0.04 -43.60
CA LEU A 56 -15.27 0.42 -42.31
C LEU A 56 -13.93 -0.24 -41.98
N PHE A 57 -12.83 0.51 -42.11
CA PHE A 57 -11.48 -0.01 -41.94
C PHE A 57 -10.82 0.51 -40.66
N LEU A 58 -10.38 -0.39 -39.76
CA LEU A 58 -9.58 -0.03 -38.58
C LEU A 58 -8.13 0.21 -39.01
N TYR A 59 -7.70 1.47 -39.10
CA TYR A 59 -6.36 1.81 -39.60
C TYR A 59 -5.33 2.06 -38.48
N GLN A 60 -5.79 2.42 -37.28
CA GLN A 60 -4.91 2.71 -36.15
C GLN A 60 -5.56 2.35 -34.81
N VAL A 61 -4.75 1.88 -33.87
CA VAL A 61 -5.14 1.63 -32.48
C VAL A 61 -4.20 2.43 -31.58
N THR A 62 -4.74 3.28 -30.72
CA THR A 62 -3.97 4.07 -29.75
C THR A 62 -4.44 3.78 -28.33
N GLN A 63 -3.59 4.05 -27.34
CA GLN A 63 -3.96 3.88 -25.94
C GLN A 63 -4.74 5.12 -25.47
N ASN A 64 -5.92 4.91 -24.91
CA ASN A 64 -6.69 5.98 -24.29
C ASN A 64 -6.14 6.27 -22.89
N ARG A 65 -5.35 7.34 -22.77
CA ARG A 65 -4.74 7.77 -21.49
C ARG A 65 -5.69 8.56 -20.59
N ASN A 66 -6.85 8.97 -21.09
CA ASN A 66 -7.80 9.83 -20.37
C ASN A 66 -8.94 9.06 -19.70
N VAL A 67 -8.97 7.72 -19.83
CA VAL A 67 -10.07 6.88 -19.32
C VAL A 67 -10.26 7.02 -17.80
N ASP A 68 -9.16 7.13 -17.03
CA ASP A 68 -9.19 7.22 -15.56
C ASP A 68 -9.91 8.48 -15.04
N TRP A 69 -9.96 9.55 -15.85
CA TRP A 69 -10.46 10.86 -15.42
C TRP A 69 -11.90 11.14 -15.88
N VAL A 70 -12.32 10.57 -17.02
CA VAL A 70 -13.50 11.04 -17.76
C VAL A 70 -14.75 10.19 -17.54
N SER A 71 -14.64 8.87 -17.33
CA SER A 71 -15.84 7.99 -17.30
C SER A 71 -16.25 7.59 -15.87
N GLN A 72 -17.47 7.98 -15.48
CA GLN A 72 -18.10 7.51 -14.24
C GLN A 72 -18.29 5.98 -14.22
N GLU A 73 -18.49 5.37 -15.38
CA GLU A 73 -18.55 3.92 -15.60
C GLU A 73 -17.28 3.21 -15.12
N PHE A 74 -16.10 3.77 -15.45
CA PHE A 74 -14.80 3.23 -15.03
C PHE A 74 -14.61 3.36 -13.51
N ARG A 75 -14.95 4.52 -12.93
CA ARG A 75 -14.92 4.73 -11.48
C ARG A 75 -15.88 3.80 -10.72
N SER A 76 -17.07 3.55 -11.27
CA SER A 76 -18.08 2.68 -10.65
C SER A 76 -17.68 1.20 -10.71
N ARG A 77 -17.04 0.77 -11.81
CA ARG A 77 -16.46 -0.58 -11.94
C ARG A 77 -15.29 -0.81 -11.00
N HIS A 78 -14.38 0.17 -10.89
CA HIS A 78 -13.30 0.11 -9.90
C HIS A 78 -13.84 0.12 -8.46
N SER A 79 -14.92 0.87 -8.20
CA SER A 79 -15.59 0.89 -6.89
C SER A 79 -16.33 -0.41 -6.55
N ARG A 80 -16.74 -1.25 -7.52
CA ARG A 80 -17.27 -2.61 -7.23
C ARG A 80 -16.18 -3.62 -6.87
N ILE A 81 -14.92 -3.31 -7.18
CA ILE A 81 -13.72 -4.11 -6.84
C ILE A 81 -13.17 -3.73 -5.45
N ASN A 82 -13.81 -2.80 -4.72
CA ASN A 82 -13.43 -2.42 -3.35
C ASN A 82 -13.76 -3.48 -2.26
N GLY A 83 -13.92 -4.74 -2.64
CA GLY A 83 -13.85 -5.89 -1.73
C GLY A 83 -12.60 -6.75 -1.91
N ASN A 84 -11.82 -6.55 -2.98
CA ASN A 84 -10.64 -7.34 -3.25
C ASN A 84 -9.58 -6.51 -4.02
N PRO A 85 -8.47 -6.08 -3.38
CA PRO A 85 -7.42 -5.30 -4.03
C PRO A 85 -6.59 -6.12 -5.06
N HIS A 86 -6.97 -7.37 -5.34
CA HIS A 86 -6.23 -8.32 -6.19
C HIS A 86 -6.52 -8.21 -7.69
N SER A 87 -6.60 -7.01 -8.28
CA SER A 87 -6.43 -6.91 -9.74
C SER A 87 -5.11 -6.19 -10.05
N PRO A 88 -4.02 -6.94 -10.31
CA PRO A 88 -2.68 -6.37 -10.42
C PRO A 88 -2.43 -5.63 -11.75
N SER A 89 -3.42 -5.57 -12.66
CA SER A 89 -3.27 -4.91 -13.95
C SER A 89 -4.50 -4.04 -14.23
N PRO A 90 -4.36 -2.71 -14.34
CA PRO A 90 -5.45 -1.88 -14.84
C PRO A 90 -5.82 -2.34 -16.26
N PRO A 91 -7.10 -2.33 -16.65
CA PRO A 91 -7.51 -2.70 -18.00
C PRO A 91 -6.84 -1.79 -19.03
N LEU A 92 -6.43 -2.36 -20.15
CA LEU A 92 -5.88 -1.60 -21.27
C LEU A 92 -7.03 -0.89 -21.99
N ALA A 93 -7.12 0.42 -21.80
CA ALA A 93 -8.05 1.28 -22.51
C ALA A 93 -7.51 1.66 -23.89
N LEU A 94 -8.30 1.42 -24.92
CA LEU A 94 -7.95 1.66 -26.31
C LEU A 94 -8.91 2.64 -26.98
N ASP A 95 -8.35 3.44 -27.86
CA ASP A 95 -9.04 4.24 -28.87
C ASP A 95 -8.80 3.58 -30.24
N LEU A 96 -9.90 3.25 -30.92
CA LEU A 96 -9.89 2.59 -32.22
C LEU A 96 -10.23 3.60 -33.31
N HIS A 97 -9.31 3.82 -34.25
CA HIS A 97 -9.49 4.78 -35.33
C HIS A 97 -9.95 4.08 -36.60
N TYR A 98 -11.16 4.44 -37.06
CA TYR A 98 -11.80 3.87 -38.22
C TYR A 98 -11.81 4.87 -39.39
N LEU A 99 -11.56 4.35 -40.59
CA LEU A 99 -11.73 5.02 -41.87
C LEU A 99 -12.99 4.45 -42.54
N LEU A 100 -13.99 5.31 -42.71
CA LEU A 100 -15.22 5.02 -43.42
C LEU A 100 -15.05 5.47 -44.88
N THR A 101 -15.13 4.53 -45.81
CA THR A 101 -15.00 4.82 -47.25
C THR A 101 -16.27 4.39 -47.99
N ALA A 102 -16.70 5.19 -48.96
CA ALA A 102 -17.88 4.90 -49.78
C ALA A 102 -17.50 4.61 -51.23
N TYR A 103 -18.17 3.62 -51.82
CA TYR A 103 -18.02 3.16 -53.20
C TYR A 103 -19.37 3.17 -53.90
N GLY A 104 -19.36 3.46 -55.19
CA GLY A 104 -20.56 3.42 -56.01
C GLY A 104 -20.25 3.71 -57.48
N ALA A 105 -20.88 2.96 -58.39
CA ALA A 105 -20.71 3.12 -59.82
C ALA A 105 -21.49 4.31 -60.42
N LYS A 106 -22.54 4.79 -59.74
CA LYS A 106 -23.43 5.84 -60.28
C LYS A 106 -23.08 7.22 -59.73
N ASP A 107 -23.48 8.25 -60.49
CA ASP A 107 -23.35 9.65 -60.08
C ASP A 107 -23.95 9.87 -58.67
N PHE A 108 -23.20 10.57 -57.82
CA PHE A 108 -23.56 10.93 -56.44
C PHE A 108 -23.79 9.75 -55.48
N GLN A 109 -23.64 8.51 -55.94
CA GLN A 109 -23.93 7.34 -55.12
C GLN A 109 -22.99 7.26 -53.92
N SER A 110 -21.70 7.51 -54.14
CA SER A 110 -20.68 7.48 -53.09
C SER A 110 -20.88 8.61 -52.07
N GLU A 111 -21.26 9.80 -52.51
CA GLU A 111 -21.49 10.99 -51.68
C GLU A 111 -22.77 10.85 -50.86
N LEU A 112 -23.84 10.30 -51.45
CA LEU A 112 -25.08 10.00 -50.75
C LEU A 112 -24.87 8.94 -49.67
N LEU A 113 -24.14 7.87 -49.98
CA LEU A 113 -23.81 6.82 -49.01
C LEU A 113 -22.95 7.35 -47.86
N LEU A 114 -21.92 8.14 -48.18
CA LEU A 114 -21.07 8.75 -47.16
C LEU A 114 -21.87 9.70 -46.28
N GLY A 115 -22.66 10.60 -46.87
CA GLY A 115 -23.51 11.54 -46.14
C GLY A 115 -24.52 10.83 -45.24
N TYR A 116 -25.12 9.74 -45.73
CA TYR A 116 -26.04 8.91 -44.96
C TYR A 116 -25.35 8.25 -43.76
N ALA A 117 -24.21 7.58 -43.98
CA ALA A 117 -23.49 6.91 -42.92
C ALA A 117 -22.96 7.90 -41.87
N MET A 118 -22.50 9.09 -42.30
CA MET A 118 -22.13 10.15 -41.37
C MET A 118 -23.31 10.65 -40.55
N HIS A 119 -24.49 10.81 -41.17
CA HIS A 119 -25.71 11.19 -40.46
C HIS A 119 -26.10 10.15 -39.40
N LEU A 120 -26.04 8.87 -39.76
CA LEU A 120 -26.34 7.75 -38.86
C LEU A 120 -25.40 7.72 -37.65
N LEU A 121 -24.08 7.77 -37.88
CA LEU A 121 -23.08 7.76 -36.81
C LEU A 121 -23.18 9.01 -35.93
N HIS A 122 -23.57 10.16 -36.49
CA HIS A 122 -23.82 11.37 -35.72
C HIS A 122 -25.08 11.27 -34.83
N LYS A 123 -26.11 10.56 -35.28
CA LYS A 123 -27.34 10.32 -34.53
C LYS A 123 -27.15 9.32 -33.38
N THR A 124 -26.21 8.38 -33.52
CA THR A 124 -25.87 7.38 -32.49
C THR A 124 -24.43 7.56 -31.98
N PRO A 125 -24.12 8.66 -31.29
CA PRO A 125 -22.76 8.96 -30.83
C PRO A 125 -22.29 8.06 -29.68
N ALA A 126 -23.21 7.36 -29.01
CA ALA A 126 -22.89 6.45 -27.93
C ALA A 126 -23.67 5.15 -28.08
N ILE A 127 -22.95 4.02 -28.15
CA ILE A 127 -23.52 2.68 -28.28
C ILE A 127 -23.47 2.04 -26.90
N THR A 128 -24.64 1.73 -26.35
CA THR A 128 -24.79 1.13 -25.01
C THR A 128 -24.54 -0.38 -25.04
N SER A 129 -24.28 -0.96 -23.86
CA SER A 129 -24.06 -2.40 -23.68
C SER A 129 -25.21 -3.24 -24.22
N ASP A 130 -26.45 -2.78 -24.07
CA ASP A 130 -27.64 -3.52 -24.53
C ASP A 130 -27.66 -3.69 -26.05
N ILE A 131 -27.21 -2.67 -26.79
CA ILE A 131 -27.11 -2.73 -28.25
C ILE A 131 -25.98 -3.67 -28.64
N ILE A 132 -24.85 -3.61 -27.93
CA ILE A 132 -23.70 -4.50 -28.15
C ILE A 132 -24.09 -5.96 -27.89
N GLU A 133 -24.79 -6.23 -26.80
CA GLU A 133 -25.25 -7.58 -26.46
C GLU A 133 -26.21 -8.14 -27.51
N ASN A 134 -27.24 -7.38 -27.87
CA ASN A 134 -28.21 -7.81 -28.89
C ASN A 134 -27.56 -8.06 -30.25
N THR A 135 -26.61 -7.20 -30.66
CA THR A 135 -25.88 -7.38 -31.94
C THR A 135 -24.97 -8.61 -31.91
N LEU A 136 -24.30 -8.88 -30.81
CA LEU A 136 -23.45 -10.07 -30.65
C LEU A 136 -24.28 -11.37 -30.58
N ILE A 137 -25.45 -11.36 -29.94
CA ILE A 137 -26.40 -12.48 -29.95
C ILE A 137 -26.86 -12.76 -31.38
N ASN A 138 -27.25 -11.71 -32.13
CA ASN A 138 -27.65 -11.87 -33.52
C ASN A 138 -26.49 -12.36 -34.41
N ALA A 139 -25.27 -11.89 -34.18
CA ALA A 139 -24.09 -12.32 -34.93
C ALA A 139 -23.68 -13.77 -34.66
N SER A 140 -23.92 -14.29 -33.45
CA SER A 140 -23.66 -15.70 -33.11
C SER A 140 -24.70 -16.66 -33.73
N THR A 141 -25.94 -16.18 -33.96
CA THR A 141 -27.05 -17.00 -34.47
C THR A 141 -27.20 -16.98 -36.00
N THR A 142 -26.80 -15.90 -36.68
CA THR A 142 -27.04 -15.72 -38.13
C THR A 142 -25.95 -16.26 -39.05
N ASN A 143 -24.68 -16.29 -38.63
CA ASN A 143 -23.54 -16.66 -39.49
C ASN A 143 -22.58 -17.64 -38.81
N THR A 144 -23.02 -18.89 -38.59
CA THR A 144 -22.27 -19.94 -37.88
C THR A 144 -20.94 -20.37 -38.51
N SER A 145 -20.67 -19.95 -39.76
CA SER A 145 -19.46 -20.30 -40.52
C SER A 145 -18.33 -19.26 -40.46
N SER A 146 -18.56 -18.08 -39.88
CA SER A 146 -17.51 -17.06 -39.78
C SER A 146 -16.57 -17.31 -38.58
N ALA A 147 -15.27 -17.03 -38.74
CA ALA A 147 -14.29 -17.16 -37.66
C ALA A 147 -14.65 -16.29 -36.44
N PHE A 148 -15.29 -15.14 -36.68
CA PHE A 148 -15.80 -14.27 -35.61
C PHE A 148 -16.96 -14.92 -34.86
N SER A 149 -17.97 -15.46 -35.57
CA SER A 149 -19.12 -16.10 -34.92
C SER A 149 -18.73 -17.36 -34.13
N GLN A 150 -17.75 -18.13 -34.61
CA GLN A 150 -17.19 -19.26 -33.85
C GLN A 150 -16.44 -18.82 -32.60
N ALA A 151 -15.72 -17.70 -32.67
CA ALA A 151 -15.02 -17.13 -31.52
C ALA A 151 -15.98 -16.49 -30.51
N VAL A 152 -17.07 -15.85 -30.96
CA VAL A 152 -18.10 -15.30 -30.08
C VAL A 152 -18.90 -16.42 -29.41
N ALA A 153 -19.15 -17.55 -30.09
CA ALA A 153 -19.84 -18.71 -29.52
C ALA A 153 -19.06 -19.41 -28.40
N SER A 154 -17.73 -19.24 -28.32
CA SER A 154 -16.89 -19.81 -27.25
C SER A 154 -16.78 -18.92 -26.01
N VAL A 155 -17.42 -17.75 -26.03
CA VAL A 155 -17.36 -16.74 -24.96
C VAL A 155 -18.79 -16.37 -24.51
N SER A 156 -18.94 -16.02 -23.24
CA SER A 156 -20.19 -15.45 -22.73
C SER A 156 -20.42 -14.06 -23.36
N VAL A 157 -21.48 -13.92 -24.16
CA VAL A 157 -21.81 -12.69 -24.88
C VAL A 157 -22.13 -11.56 -23.89
N SER A 158 -22.85 -11.87 -22.82
CA SER A 158 -23.17 -10.89 -21.76
C SER A 158 -21.92 -10.38 -21.06
N ASP A 159 -20.97 -11.27 -20.74
CA ASP A 159 -19.69 -10.86 -20.12
C ASP A 159 -18.86 -9.99 -21.09
N LEU A 160 -18.86 -10.31 -22.40
CA LEU A 160 -18.17 -9.53 -23.42
C LEU A 160 -18.81 -8.14 -23.61
N ALA A 161 -20.14 -8.06 -23.64
CA ALA A 161 -20.87 -6.81 -23.76
C ALA A 161 -20.69 -5.94 -22.52
N GLU A 162 -20.75 -6.54 -21.33
CA GLU A 162 -20.40 -5.86 -20.08
C GLU A 162 -18.95 -5.38 -20.12
N GLN A 163 -17.98 -6.19 -20.54
CA GLN A 163 -16.57 -5.78 -20.58
C GLN A 163 -16.30 -4.62 -21.54
N ILE A 164 -16.91 -4.63 -22.73
CA ILE A 164 -16.80 -3.51 -23.69
C ILE A 164 -17.48 -2.25 -23.11
N GLY A 165 -18.61 -2.41 -22.42
CA GLY A 165 -19.33 -1.31 -21.81
C GLY A 165 -20.00 -0.41 -22.84
N GLN A 166 -19.63 0.88 -22.87
CA GLN A 166 -20.20 1.86 -23.79
C GLN A 166 -19.13 2.30 -24.80
N ILE A 167 -19.46 2.25 -26.10
CA ILE A 167 -18.58 2.74 -27.16
C ILE A 167 -18.99 4.18 -27.49
N LYS A 168 -18.05 5.12 -27.38
CA LYS A 168 -18.28 6.51 -27.79
C LYS A 168 -17.68 6.75 -29.16
N LEU A 169 -18.50 7.21 -30.09
CA LEU A 169 -18.10 7.56 -31.45
C LEU A 169 -17.92 9.08 -31.58
N THR A 170 -16.76 9.49 -32.08
CA THR A 170 -16.45 10.91 -32.33
C THR A 170 -15.89 11.05 -33.75
N PRO A 171 -16.41 11.96 -34.59
CA PRO A 171 -15.80 12.22 -35.89
C PRO A 171 -14.42 12.86 -35.71
N GLU A 172 -13.44 12.38 -36.46
CA GLU A 172 -12.09 12.93 -36.55
C GLU A 172 -11.94 13.54 -37.95
N PHE A 173 -11.58 14.83 -38.04
CA PHE A 173 -11.44 15.51 -39.32
C PHE A 173 -9.96 15.71 -39.62
N PHE A 174 -9.49 15.07 -40.70
CA PHE A 174 -8.14 15.26 -41.20
C PHE A 174 -8.03 16.42 -42.17
N ASN A 175 -6.85 17.04 -42.16
CA ASN A 175 -6.49 18.00 -43.19
C ASN A 175 -6.10 17.28 -44.50
N MET A 176 -5.89 18.06 -45.56
CA MET A 176 -5.59 17.51 -46.89
C MET A 176 -4.27 16.71 -46.93
N GLU A 177 -3.25 17.14 -46.17
CA GLU A 177 -1.95 16.49 -46.13
C GLU A 177 -2.03 15.13 -45.42
N GLU A 178 -2.67 15.08 -44.25
CA GLU A 178 -2.94 13.84 -43.49
C GLU A 178 -3.74 12.85 -44.32
N THR A 179 -4.82 13.32 -44.95
CA THR A 179 -5.63 12.51 -45.85
C THR A 179 -4.78 11.94 -47.00
N SER A 180 -3.96 12.77 -47.65
CA SER A 180 -3.07 12.33 -48.73
C SER A 180 -2.05 11.28 -48.26
N LYS A 181 -1.49 11.43 -47.04
CA LYS A 181 -0.54 10.47 -46.46
C LYS A 181 -1.22 9.13 -46.15
N LEU A 182 -2.41 9.16 -45.56
CA LEU A 182 -3.18 7.96 -45.25
C LEU A 182 -3.48 7.15 -46.51
N TRP A 183 -4.03 7.80 -47.55
CA TRP A 183 -4.35 7.14 -48.81
C TRP A 183 -3.12 6.66 -49.58
N SER A 184 -2.00 7.39 -49.48
CA SER A 184 -0.72 6.94 -50.05
C SER A 184 -0.19 5.68 -49.35
N ALA A 185 -0.35 5.59 -48.02
CA ALA A 185 0.04 4.40 -47.25
C ALA A 185 -0.82 3.18 -47.59
N LEU A 186 -2.10 3.39 -47.91
CA LEU A 186 -3.02 2.32 -48.32
C LEU A 186 -2.75 1.80 -49.75
N GLN A 187 -1.96 2.51 -50.56
CA GLN A 187 -1.63 2.16 -51.95
C GLN A 187 -2.87 1.88 -52.82
N THR A 188 -3.97 2.59 -52.57
CA THR A 188 -5.24 2.45 -53.31
C THR A 188 -5.69 3.80 -53.88
N HIS A 189 -6.63 3.75 -54.83
CA HIS A 189 -7.21 4.96 -55.38
C HIS A 189 -8.04 5.69 -54.33
N TYR A 190 -7.82 7.01 -54.23
CA TYR A 190 -8.58 7.86 -53.33
C TYR A 190 -10.11 7.70 -53.55
N ARG A 191 -10.85 7.69 -52.44
CA ARG A 191 -12.32 7.65 -52.42
C ARG A 191 -12.87 8.61 -51.36
N PRO A 192 -14.12 9.08 -51.53
CA PRO A 192 -14.82 9.84 -50.51
C PRO A 192 -14.80 9.09 -49.17
N SER A 193 -14.30 9.75 -48.14
CA SER A 193 -14.05 9.12 -46.85
C SER A 193 -14.19 10.08 -45.66
N ALA A 194 -14.52 9.49 -44.52
CA ALA A 194 -14.61 10.17 -43.23
C ALA A 194 -13.96 9.30 -42.14
N THR A 195 -13.36 9.93 -41.14
CA THR A 195 -12.66 9.22 -40.06
C THR A 195 -13.41 9.34 -38.74
N TYR A 196 -13.39 8.26 -37.95
CA TYR A 196 -14.09 8.16 -36.68
C TYR A 196 -13.20 7.54 -35.62
N LEU A 197 -13.26 8.10 -34.42
CA LEU A 197 -12.66 7.58 -33.21
C LEU A 197 -13.74 6.83 -32.41
N ALA A 198 -13.52 5.54 -32.16
CA ALA A 198 -14.30 4.75 -31.21
C ALA A 198 -13.50 4.59 -29.92
N SER A 199 -13.91 5.31 -28.88
CA SER A 199 -13.28 5.30 -27.55
C SER A 199 -13.98 4.34 -26.58
N MET A 200 -13.27 4.03 -25.49
CA MET A 200 -13.72 3.21 -24.34
C MET A 200 -13.70 1.69 -24.56
N VAL A 201 -12.77 1.18 -25.36
CA VAL A 201 -12.58 -0.27 -25.49
C VAL A 201 -11.62 -0.74 -24.40
N LEU A 202 -12.13 -1.52 -23.44
CA LEU A 202 -11.35 -2.05 -22.32
C LEU A 202 -10.96 -3.51 -22.57
N ILE A 203 -9.65 -3.77 -22.53
CA ILE A 203 -9.10 -5.13 -22.51
C ILE A 203 -8.61 -5.42 -21.10
N GLU A 204 -9.36 -6.26 -20.38
CA GLU A 204 -8.95 -6.74 -19.07
C GLU A 204 -7.94 -7.89 -19.23
N SER A 205 -6.88 -7.84 -18.42
CA SER A 205 -6.04 -9.02 -18.21
C SER A 205 -6.85 -10.03 -17.40
N SER A 206 -6.85 -11.29 -17.82
CA SER A 206 -7.58 -12.35 -17.13
C SER A 206 -7.18 -12.36 -15.67
N LYS A 207 -8.16 -12.53 -14.77
CA LYS A 207 -7.92 -12.86 -13.35
C LYS A 207 -6.67 -13.75 -13.26
N PRO A 208 -5.68 -13.41 -12.41
CA PRO A 208 -4.62 -14.36 -12.14
C PRO A 208 -5.28 -15.63 -11.61
N GLU A 209 -5.20 -16.71 -12.39
CA GLU A 209 -5.36 -18.06 -11.83
C GLU A 209 -4.27 -18.20 -10.78
N ASN A 210 -4.67 -18.08 -9.50
CA ASN A 210 -3.90 -18.45 -8.33
C ASN A 210 -2.38 -18.15 -8.41
N SER A 211 -1.99 -16.94 -8.83
CA SER A 211 -0.65 -16.46 -8.49
C SER A 211 -0.71 -16.03 -7.03
N GLU A 212 0.05 -16.73 -6.20
CA GLU A 212 0.22 -16.52 -4.76
C GLU A 212 0.02 -15.06 -4.36
N GLY A 213 -1.00 -14.83 -3.53
CA GLY A 213 -1.48 -13.51 -3.16
C GLY A 213 -0.38 -12.70 -2.50
N PHE A 214 0.17 -11.75 -3.25
CA PHE A 214 0.80 -10.58 -2.65
C PHE A 214 -0.32 -9.71 -2.08
N TYR A 215 -0.70 -10.00 -0.83
CA TYR A 215 -1.63 -9.18 -0.06
C TYR A 215 -0.92 -7.86 0.29
N ILE A 216 -0.99 -6.87 -0.59
CA ILE A 216 -0.72 -5.49 -0.19
C ILE A 216 -1.98 -4.98 0.54
N MET A 217 -2.19 -5.44 1.77
CA MET A 217 -3.05 -4.70 2.69
C MET A 217 -2.44 -3.31 2.84
N PRO A 218 -3.23 -2.22 2.84
CA PRO A 218 -2.73 -0.93 3.31
C PRO A 218 -2.25 -1.16 4.74
N LEU A 219 -0.92 -1.24 4.92
CA LEU A 219 -0.29 -1.51 6.19
C LEU A 219 -0.72 -0.40 7.15
N SER A 220 -1.74 -0.70 7.95
CA SER A 220 -2.17 0.18 9.03
C SER A 220 -1.14 0.05 10.13
N GLN A 221 -0.04 0.76 9.97
CA GLN A 221 1.11 0.63 10.87
C GLN A 221 0.69 1.00 12.30
N PRO A 222 1.01 0.14 13.29
CA PRO A 222 0.82 0.49 14.70
C PRO A 222 1.64 1.75 15.00
N THR A 223 1.09 2.65 15.80
CA THR A 223 1.81 3.86 16.23
C THR A 223 1.83 3.93 17.75
N ILE A 224 3.03 3.98 18.32
CA ILE A 224 3.24 4.22 19.74
C ILE A 224 3.26 5.73 19.98
N GLU A 225 2.36 6.21 20.83
CA GLU A 225 2.29 7.62 21.24
C GLU A 225 2.97 7.85 22.58
N GLN A 226 2.91 6.89 23.51
CA GLN A 226 3.47 7.04 24.84
C GLN A 226 3.82 5.70 25.50
N VAL A 227 4.87 5.70 26.32
CA VAL A 227 5.29 4.57 27.15
C VAL A 227 5.39 5.05 28.59
N MET A 228 4.75 4.35 29.53
CA MET A 228 4.64 4.78 30.93
C MET A 228 4.52 3.59 31.90
N ALA A 229 4.80 3.81 33.19
CA ALA A 229 4.45 2.88 34.26
C ALA A 229 2.93 2.93 34.58
N PRO A 230 2.31 1.84 35.06
CA PRO A 230 0.89 1.79 35.42
C PRO A 230 0.59 2.60 36.69
N ALA A 231 -0.42 3.47 36.58
CA ALA A 231 -1.08 4.20 37.66
C ALA A 231 -0.19 5.16 38.50
N LYS A 232 -0.39 6.46 38.23
CA LYS A 232 0.25 7.68 38.75
C LYS A 232 1.54 8.07 38.02
N THR A 233 1.43 9.20 37.32
CA THR A 233 2.50 9.97 36.67
C THR A 233 3.75 9.99 37.55
N ASP A 234 4.92 9.76 36.95
CA ASP A 234 6.26 9.77 37.55
C ASP A 234 6.72 8.54 38.35
N GLN A 235 6.12 7.36 38.15
CA GLN A 235 6.75 6.13 38.63
C GLN A 235 7.96 5.75 37.76
N ILE A 236 9.09 5.53 38.44
CA ILE A 236 10.35 5.05 37.88
C ILE A 236 10.15 3.61 37.37
N ILE A 237 10.54 3.35 36.12
CA ILE A 237 10.43 2.03 35.50
C ILE A 237 11.62 1.17 35.92
N VAL A 238 11.37 0.05 36.58
CA VAL A 238 12.38 -0.94 37.00
C VAL A 238 12.02 -2.33 36.47
N ALA A 239 13.01 -3.23 36.41
CA ALA A 239 12.79 -4.60 35.96
C ALA A 239 11.70 -5.31 36.78
N GLY A 240 10.85 -6.11 36.12
CA GLY A 240 9.74 -6.82 36.76
C GLY A 240 8.50 -5.97 37.03
N THR A 241 8.51 -4.67 36.72
CA THR A 241 7.27 -3.86 36.73
C THR A 241 6.50 -4.01 35.42
N THR A 242 5.20 -3.76 35.45
CA THR A 242 4.41 -3.68 34.22
C THR A 242 4.68 -2.33 33.55
N LEU A 243 4.79 -2.34 32.23
CA LEU A 243 4.93 -1.20 31.35
C LEU A 243 3.63 -1.05 30.55
N VAL A 244 3.10 0.16 30.45
CA VAL A 244 1.91 0.49 29.69
C VAL A 244 2.31 1.29 28.46
N ILE A 245 1.97 0.76 27.30
CA ILE A 245 2.24 1.35 25.99
C ILE A 245 0.90 1.85 25.45
N ARG A 246 0.80 3.16 25.17
CA ARG A 246 -0.39 3.77 24.57
C ARG A 246 -0.12 4.21 23.14
N GLY A 247 -1.14 4.10 22.31
CA GLY A 247 -1.02 4.43 20.91
C GLY A 247 -2.27 4.14 20.12
N LYS A 248 -2.09 3.91 18.82
CA LYS A 248 -3.15 3.61 17.87
C LYS A 248 -2.83 2.33 17.13
N ARG A 249 -3.88 1.52 16.89
CA ARG A 249 -3.80 0.28 16.11
C ARG A 249 -2.76 -0.70 16.64
N LEU A 250 -2.68 -0.81 17.96
CA LEU A 250 -1.67 -1.63 18.63
C LEU A 250 -1.99 -3.13 18.55
N ARG A 251 -3.24 -3.51 18.28
CA ARG A 251 -3.69 -4.91 18.19
C ARG A 251 -3.70 -5.38 16.73
N GLY A 252 -2.83 -6.34 16.42
CA GLY A 252 -2.86 -7.12 15.17
C GLY A 252 -3.32 -8.55 15.40
N GLU A 253 -3.22 -9.40 14.38
CA GLU A 253 -3.50 -10.84 14.46
C GLU A 253 -2.59 -11.52 15.49
N ILE A 254 -1.27 -11.38 15.33
CA ILE A 254 -0.28 -11.75 16.33
C ILE A 254 0.52 -10.51 16.69
N THR A 255 0.35 -10.01 17.91
CA THR A 255 1.07 -8.83 18.40
C THR A 255 2.24 -9.27 19.27
N ARG A 256 3.44 -8.80 18.91
CA ARG A 256 4.69 -8.98 19.66
C ARG A 256 5.32 -7.63 19.96
N ILE A 257 6.21 -7.62 20.94
CA ILE A 257 6.99 -6.45 21.28
C ILE A 257 8.47 -6.76 21.10
N ARG A 258 9.16 -5.87 20.41
CA ARG A 258 10.63 -5.84 20.38
C ARG A 258 11.10 -4.81 21.40
N LEU A 259 11.97 -5.23 22.30
CA LEU A 259 12.67 -4.34 23.25
C LEU A 259 14.13 -4.26 22.83
N SER A 260 14.72 -3.07 22.94
CA SER A 260 16.09 -2.82 22.49
C SER A 260 16.26 -3.18 20.99
N ASN A 261 17.50 -3.21 20.52
CA ASN A 261 17.83 -3.69 19.18
C ASN A 261 18.04 -5.21 19.15
N THR A 262 17.35 -5.97 20.00
CA THR A 262 17.45 -7.44 20.05
C THR A 262 16.41 -8.08 19.15
N GLU A 263 16.73 -9.24 18.56
CA GLU A 263 15.81 -9.99 17.70
C GLU A 263 14.69 -10.70 18.48
N THR A 264 14.75 -10.67 19.81
CA THR A 264 13.80 -11.34 20.70
C THR A 264 12.45 -10.63 20.71
N LEU A 265 11.40 -11.39 20.35
CA LEU A 265 10.02 -10.93 20.33
C LEU A 265 9.24 -11.40 21.57
N ILE A 266 8.86 -10.46 22.41
CA ILE A 266 8.19 -10.73 23.68
C ILE A 266 6.68 -10.74 23.50
N VAL A 267 6.01 -11.65 24.21
CA VAL A 267 4.54 -11.72 24.27
C VAL A 267 4.05 -10.70 25.30
N PRO A 268 3.25 -9.70 24.90
CA PRO A 268 2.60 -8.80 25.85
C PRO A 268 1.56 -9.53 26.72
N HIS A 269 1.30 -8.99 27.91
CA HIS A 269 0.38 -9.58 28.88
C HIS A 269 -1.09 -9.26 28.57
N ASP A 270 -1.37 -8.02 28.13
CA ASP A 270 -2.69 -7.57 27.67
C ASP A 270 -2.53 -6.72 26.41
N VAL A 271 -3.37 -6.96 25.39
CA VAL A 271 -3.30 -6.27 24.09
C VAL A 271 -4.67 -5.73 23.72
N LYS A 272 -4.74 -4.41 23.60
CA LYS A 272 -5.92 -3.66 23.13
C LYS A 272 -5.52 -2.75 21.98
N GLU A 273 -6.53 -2.25 21.27
CA GLU A 273 -6.35 -1.39 20.10
C GLU A 273 -5.53 -0.13 20.40
N THR A 274 -5.66 0.41 21.62
CA THR A 274 -5.03 1.67 22.04
C THR A 274 -4.05 1.52 23.19
N GLN A 275 -3.93 0.32 23.76
CA GLN A 275 -3.10 0.08 24.94
C GLN A 275 -2.54 -1.34 24.95
N ILE A 276 -1.25 -1.49 25.23
CA ILE A 276 -0.61 -2.77 25.54
C ILE A 276 0.00 -2.71 26.94
N SER A 277 -0.12 -3.81 27.69
CA SER A 277 0.54 -4.00 28.97
C SER A 277 1.60 -5.10 28.84
N LEU A 278 2.83 -4.80 29.24
CA LEU A 278 3.99 -5.70 29.11
C LEU A 278 4.71 -5.80 30.46
N LEU A 279 5.15 -6.98 30.87
CA LEU A 279 6.07 -7.11 32.01
C LEU A 279 7.49 -6.82 31.54
N VAL A 280 8.18 -5.87 32.19
CA VAL A 280 9.58 -5.55 31.84
C VAL A 280 10.49 -6.73 32.20
N PRO A 281 11.19 -7.33 31.21
CA PRO A 281 12.11 -8.44 31.46
C PRO A 281 13.29 -8.05 32.35
N SER A 282 13.83 -9.03 33.09
CA SER A 282 14.94 -8.82 34.03
C SER A 282 16.34 -8.92 33.40
N ASP A 283 16.43 -9.34 32.15
CA ASP A 283 17.64 -9.49 31.35
C ASP A 283 18.05 -8.20 30.62
N LEU A 284 17.19 -7.19 30.60
CA LEU A 284 17.51 -5.87 30.04
C LEU A 284 18.55 -5.15 30.88
N SER A 285 19.46 -4.40 30.27
CA SER A 285 20.41 -3.53 30.98
C SER A 285 19.75 -2.22 31.41
N ALA A 286 20.15 -1.68 32.57
CA ALA A 286 19.69 -0.37 33.03
C ALA A 286 20.24 0.74 32.12
N SER A 287 19.41 1.33 31.26
CA SER A 287 19.74 2.38 30.30
C SER A 287 18.46 2.89 29.59
N VAL A 288 18.61 3.76 28.60
CA VAL A 288 17.54 4.11 27.66
C VAL A 288 17.25 2.89 26.77
N GLN A 289 16.02 2.40 26.81
CA GLN A 289 15.56 1.25 26.05
C GLN A 289 14.58 1.68 24.96
N GLY A 290 14.81 1.18 23.73
CA GLY A 290 13.87 1.31 22.62
C GLY A 290 12.77 0.26 22.70
N ILE A 291 11.57 0.60 22.25
CA ILE A 291 10.43 -0.32 22.17
C ILE A 291 9.69 -0.15 20.84
N GLN A 292 9.34 -1.27 20.23
CA GLN A 292 8.53 -1.34 19.02
C GLN A 292 7.44 -2.41 19.15
N VAL A 293 6.28 -2.13 18.60
CA VAL A 293 5.20 -3.11 18.42
C VAL A 293 5.36 -3.74 17.04
N VAL A 294 5.33 -5.07 17.00
CA VAL A 294 5.51 -5.88 15.80
C VAL A 294 4.26 -6.72 15.61
N HIS A 295 3.56 -6.53 14.49
CA HIS A 295 2.49 -7.41 14.06
C HIS A 295 3.03 -8.47 13.13
N LEU A 296 2.69 -9.72 13.42
CA LEU A 296 3.00 -10.87 12.57
C LEU A 296 1.68 -11.42 12.03
N THR A 297 1.68 -11.79 10.76
CA THR A 297 0.59 -12.53 10.12
C THR A 297 1.09 -13.89 9.69
N MET A 298 0.31 -14.94 9.97
CA MET A 298 0.63 -16.29 9.55
C MET A 298 0.13 -16.53 8.13
N GLY A 299 1.03 -17.00 7.28
CA GLY A 299 0.68 -17.54 5.97
C GLY A 299 -0.03 -18.88 6.06
N ASN A 300 -0.61 -19.29 4.93
CA ASN A 300 -1.30 -20.59 4.79
C ASN A 300 -0.40 -21.81 5.09
N ALA A 301 0.93 -21.64 5.08
CA ALA A 301 1.92 -22.68 5.39
C ALA A 301 2.50 -22.62 6.82
N GLY A 302 1.98 -21.74 7.70
CA GLY A 302 2.50 -21.56 9.06
C GLY A 302 3.83 -20.79 9.12
N GLN A 303 4.29 -20.24 8.01
CA GLN A 303 5.42 -19.30 7.94
C GLN A 303 4.92 -17.87 8.17
N THR A 304 5.76 -17.02 8.76
CA THR A 304 5.41 -15.60 8.96
C THR A 304 5.59 -14.85 7.64
N ASP A 305 4.48 -14.50 6.99
CA ASP A 305 4.51 -13.91 5.65
C ASP A 305 4.75 -12.39 5.70
N TYR A 306 4.25 -11.73 6.76
CA TYR A 306 4.31 -10.27 6.87
C TYR A 306 4.65 -9.82 8.28
N VAL A 307 5.55 -8.83 8.35
CA VAL A 307 5.97 -8.16 9.59
C VAL A 307 5.68 -6.67 9.44
N VAL A 308 4.84 -6.13 10.31
CA VAL A 308 4.53 -4.70 10.37
C VAL A 308 5.06 -4.13 11.68
N GLU A 309 5.92 -3.13 11.61
CA GLU A 309 6.55 -2.54 12.79
C GLU A 309 6.03 -1.12 13.04
N SER A 310 5.94 -0.74 14.32
CA SER A 310 5.66 0.62 14.73
C SER A 310 6.89 1.53 14.64
N ASN A 311 6.66 2.83 14.82
CA ASN A 311 7.72 3.75 15.23
C ASN A 311 8.40 3.26 16.53
N VAL A 312 9.64 3.69 16.73
CA VAL A 312 10.39 3.45 17.97
C VAL A 312 9.96 4.47 19.00
N ALA A 313 9.56 3.99 20.18
CA ALA A 313 9.46 4.83 21.38
C ALA A 313 10.60 4.47 22.35
N ALA A 314 10.93 5.38 23.25
CA ALA A 314 11.99 5.17 24.24
C ALA A 314 11.44 5.28 25.67
N PHE A 315 12.02 4.49 26.57
CA PHE A 315 11.82 4.63 28.02
C PHE A 315 13.14 4.42 28.74
N VAL A 316 13.27 4.94 29.96
CA VAL A 316 14.47 4.75 30.78
C VAL A 316 14.22 3.60 31.74
N LEU A 317 15.07 2.57 31.71
CA LEU A 317 15.07 1.49 32.69
C LEU A 317 16.06 1.84 33.81
N HIS A 318 15.55 2.01 35.02
CA HIS A 318 16.36 2.38 36.18
C HIS A 318 16.83 1.14 36.96
N PRO A 319 18.07 1.15 37.48
CA PRO A 319 18.59 0.06 38.29
C PRO A 319 18.03 0.13 39.71
N THR A 320 17.65 -1.00 40.29
CA THR A 320 17.47 -1.15 41.74
C THR A 320 18.79 -1.59 42.36
N ILE A 321 19.10 -1.08 43.55
CA ILE A 321 20.39 -1.33 44.20
C ILE A 321 20.22 -1.72 45.68
N THR A 322 21.19 -2.48 46.17
CA THR A 322 21.42 -2.68 47.61
C THR A 322 22.90 -2.41 47.89
N ALA A 323 23.21 -1.61 48.91
CA ALA A 323 24.58 -1.20 49.21
C ALA A 323 25.01 -1.68 50.61
N PHE A 324 26.28 -2.06 50.74
CA PHE A 324 26.91 -2.49 51.98
C PHE A 324 28.28 -1.84 52.11
N VAL A 325 28.69 -1.50 53.33
CA VAL A 325 30.01 -0.93 53.62
C VAL A 325 30.89 -1.97 54.28
N ALA A 326 32.15 -2.03 53.88
CA ALA A 326 33.20 -2.85 54.47
C ALA A 326 34.51 -2.04 54.57
N GLN A 327 35.50 -2.59 55.30
CA GLN A 327 36.88 -2.07 55.36
C GLN A 327 36.96 -0.56 55.67
N VAL A 328 36.25 -0.11 56.71
CA VAL A 328 36.27 1.30 57.12
C VAL A 328 37.56 1.58 57.89
N GLU A 329 38.41 2.43 57.32
CA GLU A 329 39.70 2.84 57.88
C GLU A 329 39.74 4.36 58.13
N ASN A 330 40.50 4.75 59.13
CA ASN A 330 40.74 6.16 59.43
C ASN A 330 41.87 6.69 58.55
N SER A 331 41.58 7.67 57.68
CA SER A 331 42.54 8.23 56.73
C SER A 331 43.27 9.48 57.26
N GLY A 332 43.03 9.86 58.53
CA GLY A 332 43.52 11.11 59.13
C GLY A 332 42.50 12.26 58.99
N ASP A 333 42.65 13.31 59.81
CA ASP A 333 41.86 14.56 59.74
C ASP A 333 40.32 14.37 59.86
N ASN A 334 39.88 13.38 60.65
CA ASN A 334 38.47 12.99 60.81
C ASN A 334 37.79 12.54 59.50
N LEU A 335 38.57 12.01 58.55
CA LEU A 335 38.09 11.42 57.31
C LEU A 335 38.22 9.89 57.32
N ARG A 336 37.35 9.23 56.56
CA ARG A 336 37.27 7.78 56.40
C ARG A 336 37.55 7.38 54.96
N THR A 337 38.19 6.22 54.83
CA THR A 337 38.27 5.44 53.61
C THR A 337 37.46 4.17 53.84
N ALA A 338 36.65 3.75 52.87
CA ALA A 338 35.83 2.56 52.99
C ALA A 338 35.66 1.88 51.63
N GLU A 339 35.21 0.63 51.66
CA GLU A 339 34.79 -0.08 50.46
C GLU A 339 33.26 -0.22 50.46
N ILE A 340 32.60 0.33 49.44
CA ILE A 340 31.15 0.22 49.29
C ILE A 340 30.86 -0.83 48.22
N THR A 341 30.28 -1.95 48.63
CA THR A 341 29.80 -2.98 47.71
C THR A 341 28.35 -2.68 47.35
N VAL A 342 28.10 -2.37 46.08
CA VAL A 342 26.75 -2.14 45.54
C VAL A 342 26.34 -3.34 44.70
N LYS A 343 25.20 -3.94 45.04
CA LYS A 343 24.51 -4.95 44.23
C LYS A 343 23.47 -4.26 43.35
N PHE A 344 23.37 -4.71 42.11
CA PHE A 344 22.54 -4.13 41.04
C PHE A 344 21.55 -5.14 40.50
N GLN A 345 20.35 -4.66 40.22
CA GLN A 345 19.37 -5.38 39.43
C GLN A 345 18.71 -4.39 38.44
N PRO A 346 18.78 -4.62 37.12
CA PRO A 346 19.45 -5.73 36.41
C PRO A 346 20.99 -5.64 36.46
N LYS A 347 21.68 -6.67 35.94
CA LYS A 347 23.15 -6.70 35.84
C LYS A 347 23.66 -5.49 35.06
N VAL A 348 24.81 -4.98 35.48
CA VAL A 348 25.45 -3.86 34.80
C VAL A 348 26.47 -4.41 33.81
N GLY A 349 26.35 -4.04 32.54
CA GLY A 349 27.24 -4.52 31.47
C GLY A 349 28.64 -3.91 31.52
N LYS A 350 29.67 -4.61 31.04
CA LYS A 350 31.10 -4.23 31.14
C LYS A 350 31.43 -2.80 30.64
N ALA A 351 30.70 -2.33 29.63
CA ALA A 351 30.91 -1.02 28.99
C ALA A 351 30.04 0.11 29.57
N GLN A 352 29.12 -0.19 30.50
CA GLN A 352 28.22 0.81 31.06
C GLN A 352 28.95 1.72 32.04
N ARG A 353 28.69 3.02 31.94
CA ARG A 353 29.23 4.06 32.82
C ARG A 353 28.46 4.06 34.13
N VAL A 354 29.18 3.88 35.24
CA VAL A 354 28.60 3.84 36.60
C VAL A 354 29.16 4.98 37.44
N VAL A 355 28.28 5.74 38.08
CA VAL A 355 28.64 6.80 39.03
C VAL A 355 27.95 6.54 40.36
N LEU A 356 28.73 6.38 41.42
CA LEU A 356 28.23 6.32 42.79
C LEU A 356 28.04 7.74 43.32
N LEU A 357 26.86 8.00 43.88
CA LEU A 357 26.49 9.27 44.49
C LEU A 357 26.14 9.00 45.96
N LEU A 358 26.80 9.70 46.86
CA LEU A 358 26.53 9.64 48.30
C LEU A 358 26.04 11.01 48.75
N ASN A 359 24.85 11.06 49.33
CA ASN A 359 24.31 12.28 49.91
C ASN A 359 24.17 12.09 51.42
N GLU A 360 24.77 12.97 52.22
CA GLU A 360 24.65 12.92 53.67
C GLU A 360 23.18 13.08 54.10
N ALA A 361 22.70 12.15 54.94
CA ALA A 361 21.36 12.18 55.51
C ALA A 361 21.29 13.10 56.73
N SER A 362 21.56 14.40 56.52
CA SER A 362 21.60 15.43 57.57
C SER A 362 20.90 16.72 57.12
N ASP A 363 20.19 17.38 58.03
CA ASP A 363 19.53 18.67 57.79
C ASP A 363 20.49 19.87 57.90
N ASN A 364 21.70 19.65 58.43
CA ASN A 364 22.66 20.72 58.70
C ASN A 364 23.87 20.63 57.74
N SER A 365 23.85 21.45 56.68
CA SER A 365 24.91 21.53 55.66
C SER A 365 25.34 20.17 55.07
N PRO A 366 24.42 19.41 54.44
CA PRO A 366 24.70 18.07 53.95
C PRO A 366 25.82 18.07 52.90
N VAL A 367 26.76 17.15 53.06
CA VAL A 367 27.83 16.93 52.09
C VAL A 367 27.39 15.89 51.05
N ALA A 368 27.75 16.11 49.79
CA ALA A 368 27.54 15.15 48.72
C ALA A 368 28.88 14.76 48.07
N TYR A 369 29.02 13.47 47.77
CA TYR A 369 30.19 12.90 47.10
C TYR A 369 29.78 12.19 45.81
N SER A 370 30.66 12.22 44.81
CA SER A 370 30.50 11.51 43.55
C SER A 370 31.77 10.74 43.22
N PHE A 371 31.64 9.45 42.94
CA PHE A 371 32.74 8.57 42.57
C PHE A 371 32.45 7.92 41.22
N LEU A 372 33.30 8.21 40.24
CA LEU A 372 33.26 7.51 38.96
C LEU A 372 33.86 6.11 39.13
N VAL A 373 33.09 5.09 38.78
CA VAL A 373 33.54 3.70 38.83
C VAL A 373 34.33 3.37 37.58
N ALA A 374 35.45 2.67 37.75
CA ALA A 374 36.26 2.21 36.63
C ALA A 374 35.49 1.23 35.71
N SER A 375 35.81 1.24 34.42
CA SER A 375 35.27 0.28 33.45
C SER A 375 35.61 -1.15 33.85
N ARG A 376 34.71 -2.08 33.51
CA ARG A 376 34.80 -3.49 33.90
C ARG A 376 35.12 -4.35 32.69
N THR A 377 35.60 -5.57 32.93
CA THR A 377 35.93 -6.54 31.87
C THR A 377 34.77 -7.48 31.56
N GLU A 378 33.86 -7.67 32.52
CA GLU A 378 32.69 -8.56 32.42
C GLU A 378 31.44 -7.92 33.02
N ASP A 379 30.28 -8.47 32.67
CA ASP A 379 28.99 -8.05 33.21
C ASP A 379 28.85 -8.58 34.65
N THR A 380 28.44 -7.71 35.58
CA THR A 380 28.39 -8.06 37.00
C THR A 380 27.12 -7.52 37.66
N ASP A 381 26.65 -8.24 38.66
CA ASP A 381 25.57 -7.85 39.57
C ASP A 381 26.08 -7.16 40.84
N ALA A 382 27.40 -7.14 41.07
CA ALA A 382 28.00 -6.48 42.22
C ALA A 382 29.30 -5.73 41.86
N ILE A 383 29.47 -4.54 42.41
CA ILE A 383 30.68 -3.72 42.24
C ILE A 383 31.13 -3.21 43.61
N THR A 384 32.39 -3.48 43.95
CA THR A 384 33.06 -2.89 45.11
C THR A 384 33.76 -1.61 44.69
N ILE A 385 33.38 -0.50 45.33
CA ILE A 385 33.83 0.84 44.99
C ILE A 385 34.64 1.38 46.18
N PRO A 386 35.96 1.58 46.02
CA PRO A 386 36.77 2.19 47.05
C PRO A 386 36.45 3.68 47.13
N VAL A 387 36.06 4.15 48.30
CA VAL A 387 35.74 5.54 48.57
C VAL A 387 36.74 6.12 49.58
N LYS A 388 37.21 7.34 49.33
CA LYS A 388 38.27 8.00 50.12
C LYS A 388 37.83 9.41 50.51
N ASN A 389 38.39 9.91 51.62
CA ASN A 389 38.18 11.28 52.10
C ASN A 389 36.72 11.62 52.40
N ILE A 390 35.98 10.68 53.00
CA ILE A 390 34.57 10.87 53.37
C ILE A 390 34.46 11.22 54.86
N LYS A 391 33.60 12.19 55.22
CA LYS A 391 33.30 12.49 56.63
C LYS A 391 32.49 11.35 57.26
N PRO A 392 32.71 10.99 58.54
CA PRO A 392 31.90 10.00 59.21
C PRO A 392 30.44 10.48 59.28
N GLY A 393 29.50 9.61 58.93
CA GLY A 393 28.08 9.94 58.82
C GLY A 393 27.26 8.86 58.12
N THR A 394 25.94 9.08 58.08
CA THR A 394 24.99 8.25 57.33
C THR A 394 24.72 8.89 55.97
N TYR A 395 24.83 8.10 54.91
CA TYR A 395 24.70 8.55 53.53
C TYR A 395 23.60 7.78 52.81
N ILE A 396 22.75 8.51 52.08
CA ILE A 396 21.85 7.95 51.08
C ILE A 396 22.68 7.62 49.83
N VAL A 397 22.60 6.36 49.41
CA VAL A 397 23.32 5.83 48.27
C VAL A 397 22.44 5.88 47.04
N ARG A 398 22.95 6.51 45.98
CA ARG A 398 22.38 6.46 44.64
C ARG A 398 23.43 6.03 43.64
N VAL A 399 23.00 5.35 42.59
CA VAL A 399 23.88 5.04 41.47
C VAL A 399 23.25 5.50 40.17
N GLN A 400 24.07 6.07 39.31
CA GLN A 400 23.71 6.39 37.94
C GLN A 400 24.40 5.40 37.00
N VAL A 401 23.61 4.62 36.25
CA VAL A 401 24.09 3.69 35.22
C VAL A 401 23.68 4.24 33.85
N ASP A 402 24.64 4.60 32.99
CA ASP A 402 24.41 5.20 31.67
C ASP A 402 23.43 6.39 31.67
N GLY A 403 23.37 7.14 32.78
CA GLY A 403 22.45 8.26 32.94
C GLY A 403 21.19 7.93 33.75
N ALA A 404 20.80 6.66 33.87
CA ALA A 404 19.64 6.21 34.62
C ALA A 404 19.96 6.13 36.13
N GLU A 405 19.29 6.95 36.93
CA GLU A 405 19.50 7.04 38.38
C GLU A 405 18.64 6.03 39.16
N SER A 406 19.22 5.34 40.14
CA SER A 406 18.47 4.40 40.99
C SER A 406 17.37 5.11 41.79
N PRO A 407 16.18 4.49 41.96
CA PRO A 407 15.11 5.06 42.75
C PRO A 407 15.51 5.18 44.23
N LEU A 408 14.98 6.19 44.90
CA LEU A 408 15.02 6.32 46.36
C LEU A 408 13.67 5.93 46.95
N HIS A 409 13.68 5.23 48.08
CA HIS A 409 12.47 4.99 48.85
C HIS A 409 12.24 6.13 49.85
N LYS A 410 10.98 6.55 49.96
CA LYS A 410 10.55 7.63 50.86
C LYS A 410 10.15 7.06 52.22
N LYS A 411 10.58 7.74 53.28
CA LYS A 411 10.22 7.51 54.68
C LYS A 411 8.86 8.10 55.00
N ASN A 412 7.77 7.37 54.71
CA ASN A 412 6.39 7.79 55.01
C ASN A 412 6.01 9.21 54.50
N GLN A 413 4.77 9.66 54.79
CA GLN A 413 4.15 10.86 54.19
C GLN A 413 4.83 12.21 54.50
N SER A 414 5.96 12.23 55.20
CA SER A 414 6.68 13.45 55.63
C SER A 414 7.87 13.85 54.75
N GLY A 415 8.11 13.17 53.62
CA GLY A 415 8.95 13.68 52.53
C GLY A 415 10.46 13.41 52.62
N GLY A 416 10.96 12.72 53.64
CA GLY A 416 12.36 12.26 53.73
C GLY A 416 12.62 10.98 52.93
N TYR A 417 13.87 10.72 52.53
CA TYR A 417 14.31 9.46 51.91
C TYR A 417 15.08 8.61 52.95
N ASP A 418 14.89 7.30 52.97
CA ASP A 418 15.49 6.39 53.98
C ASP A 418 16.27 5.21 53.41
N SER A 419 16.18 4.93 52.11
CA SER A 419 16.96 3.84 51.52
C SER A 419 17.18 4.01 50.02
N PRO A 420 18.28 3.45 49.48
CA PRO A 420 19.35 2.70 50.17
C PRO A 420 20.27 3.61 51.01
N GLU A 421 20.64 3.19 52.23
CA GLU A 421 21.51 3.96 53.13
C GLU A 421 22.73 3.16 53.58
N VAL A 422 23.81 3.88 53.88
CA VAL A 422 25.04 3.30 54.44
C VAL A 422 25.58 4.21 55.54
N THR A 423 26.15 3.61 56.58
CA THR A 423 26.79 4.36 57.67
C THR A 423 28.29 4.10 57.66
N ILE A 424 29.06 5.18 57.66
CA ILE A 424 30.54 5.16 57.68
C ILE A 424 30.95 5.84 58.98
N LEU A 425 31.51 5.08 59.93
CA LEU A 425 31.88 5.56 61.28
C LEU A 425 33.37 5.81 61.44
#